data_AF-A0A381WLX6-F1
#
_entry.id   AF-A0A381WLX6-F1
#
_cell.length_a   1.000
_cell.length_b   1.000
_cell.length_c   1.000
_cell.angle_alpha   90.00
_cell.angle_beta   90.00
_cell.angle_gamma   90.00
#
_symmetry.space_group_name_H-M   'P 1'
#
loop_
_entity.id
_entity.type
_entity.pdbx_description
1 polymer ?
#
loop_
_entity_poly.entity_id
_entity_poly.type
_entity_poly.pdbx_seq_one_letter_code
_entity_poly.pdbx_strand_id
1 'polypeptide(L)'
;MVIDGITYKLRLLPSGIVRKNKISIIGNGVVVDPWALLEEIEEIKSKGVDVNENNFIVSESANLILPFHREMDEIREDAAGKSKIGTTRRGIGPAYEDKVGRRSIRVMDLRSESNLDHRLENVLLHHNAIRKGLGKKIYKKDQLKKELLKIAPEILKFSQPVWLKIDEFKKKGKKILFEGAQGILLDVDHGTYPFVTSSNTVAASAATGTGCGPNTINYVLGITKTYTTRVGEGPFPTELTDDIGEILGLRGKEFGTVTSRKRRCGWFDGVLVRQTIKISGIDGIALTK
;
A
#
# COMPACT_ATOMS: atom_id res chain seq x y z
N MET A 1 5.34 -2.47 14.62
CA MET A 1 5.90 -1.44 15.52
C MET A 1 5.69 -1.89 16.95
N VAL A 2 6.59 -1.51 17.87
CA VAL A 2 6.44 -1.79 19.31
C VAL A 2 6.39 -0.45 20.05
N ILE A 3 5.38 -0.25 20.89
CA ILE A 3 5.21 0.93 21.75
C ILE A 3 4.87 0.42 23.14
N ASP A 4 5.64 0.82 24.15
CA ASP A 4 5.43 0.46 25.56
C ASP A 4 5.24 -1.05 25.77
N GLY A 5 6.04 -1.87 25.06
CA GLY A 5 5.99 -3.34 25.11
C GLY A 5 4.89 -3.98 24.26
N ILE A 6 3.94 -3.22 23.72
CA ILE A 6 2.85 -3.73 22.89
C ILE A 6 3.25 -3.74 21.42
N THR A 7 3.05 -4.89 20.75
CA THR A 7 3.33 -5.04 19.32
C THR A 7 2.09 -4.79 18.46
N TYR A 8 2.18 -3.75 17.62
CA TYR A 8 1.17 -3.39 16.62
C TYR A 8 1.63 -3.80 15.21
N LYS A 9 0.80 -4.58 14.50
CA LYS A 9 1.05 -5.04 13.12
C LYS A 9 0.13 -4.30 12.15
N LEU A 10 0.54 -3.10 11.76
CA LEU A 10 -0.22 -2.27 10.83
C LEU A 10 0.06 -2.66 9.37
N ARG A 11 -0.92 -2.44 8.49
CA ARG A 11 -0.92 -2.74 7.06
C ARG A 11 -1.39 -1.53 6.24
N LEU A 12 -2.67 -1.14 6.38
CA LEU A 12 -3.28 0.01 5.72
C LEU A 12 -3.34 1.22 6.64
N LEU A 13 -3.55 1.02 7.94
CA LEU A 13 -3.60 2.12 8.89
C LEU A 13 -2.21 2.76 9.03
N PRO A 14 -2.08 4.09 8.88
CA PRO A 14 -0.81 4.78 9.14
C PRO A 14 -0.31 4.55 10.56
N SER A 15 1.01 4.48 10.73
CA SER A 15 1.69 4.27 12.02
C SER A 15 1.34 5.30 13.09
N GLY A 16 0.86 6.48 12.69
CA GLY A 16 0.36 7.50 13.60
C GLY A 16 -0.87 7.10 14.41
N ILE A 17 -1.66 6.10 13.97
CA ILE A 17 -2.96 5.78 14.57
C ILE A 17 -2.85 5.31 16.02
N VAL A 18 -1.73 4.69 16.38
CA VAL A 18 -1.49 4.19 17.73
C VAL A 18 -0.96 5.27 18.68
N ARG A 19 -0.79 6.51 18.21
CA ARG A 19 -0.34 7.64 19.03
C ARG A 19 -1.52 8.54 19.36
N LYS A 20 -1.66 8.87 20.64
CA LYS A 20 -2.66 9.83 21.12
C LYS A 20 -2.49 11.19 20.43
N ASN A 21 -3.61 11.86 20.16
CA ASN A 21 -3.67 13.21 19.57
C ASN A 21 -3.04 13.33 18.18
N LYS A 22 -3.03 12.25 17.39
CA LYS A 22 -2.62 12.25 15.98
C LYS A 22 -3.80 11.90 15.10
N ILE A 23 -3.83 12.51 13.91
CA ILE A 23 -4.80 12.20 12.87
C ILE A 23 -4.06 11.36 11.83
N SER A 24 -4.60 10.19 11.50
CA SER A 24 -4.09 9.30 10.48
C SER A 24 -4.94 9.40 9.23
N ILE A 25 -4.29 9.47 8.07
CA ILE A 25 -4.95 9.72 6.80
C ILE A 25 -4.48 8.71 5.77
N ILE A 26 -5.41 8.02 5.10
CA ILE A 26 -5.17 7.26 3.88
C ILE A 26 -5.43 8.17 2.68
N GLY A 27 -4.36 8.49 1.93
CA GLY A 27 -4.43 9.33 0.74
C GLY A 27 -5.05 8.65 -0.48
N ASN A 28 -5.38 9.43 -1.51
CA ASN A 28 -5.94 8.95 -2.79
C ASN A 28 -4.95 8.09 -3.62
N GLY A 29 -3.67 8.12 -3.27
CA GLY A 29 -2.64 7.28 -3.88
C GLY A 29 -2.75 5.80 -3.48
N VAL A 30 -3.39 5.50 -2.35
CA VAL A 30 -3.52 4.14 -1.79
C VAL A 30 -4.66 3.39 -2.47
N VAL A 31 -4.42 2.11 -2.77
CA VAL A 31 -5.46 1.13 -3.09
C VAL A 31 -5.92 0.44 -1.81
N VAL A 32 -7.20 0.51 -1.51
CA VAL A 32 -7.77 0.12 -0.21
C VAL A 32 -8.62 -1.13 -0.38
N ASP A 33 -8.22 -2.25 0.23
CA ASP A 33 -9.15 -3.37 0.46
C ASP A 33 -10.04 -2.99 1.65
N PRO A 34 -11.35 -2.73 1.43
CA PRO A 34 -12.19 -2.20 2.49
C PRO A 34 -12.48 -3.24 3.57
N TRP A 35 -12.49 -4.54 3.25
CA TRP A 35 -12.65 -5.60 4.25
C TRP A 35 -11.38 -5.72 5.11
N ALA A 36 -10.21 -5.74 4.48
CA ALA A 36 -8.95 -5.81 5.21
C ALA A 36 -8.71 -4.58 6.10
N LEU A 37 -9.18 -3.39 5.68
CA LEU A 37 -9.13 -2.19 6.50
C LEU A 37 -10.01 -2.32 7.74
N LEU A 38 -11.26 -2.78 7.60
CA LEU A 38 -12.16 -2.96 8.73
C LEU A 38 -11.64 -4.01 9.71
N GLU A 39 -11.11 -5.14 9.21
CA GLU A 39 -10.46 -6.15 10.04
C GLU A 39 -9.27 -5.58 10.82
N GLU A 40 -8.43 -4.76 10.17
CA GLU A 40 -7.30 -4.12 10.83
C GLU A 40 -7.74 -3.10 11.88
N ILE A 41 -8.79 -2.32 11.63
CA ILE A 41 -9.36 -1.39 12.60
C ILE A 41 -9.80 -2.14 13.87
N GLU A 42 -10.53 -3.25 13.70
CA GLU A 42 -10.99 -4.04 14.85
C GLU A 42 -9.83 -4.74 15.59
N GLU A 43 -8.81 -5.24 14.88
CA GLU A 43 -7.59 -5.77 15.51
C GLU A 43 -6.90 -4.71 16.37
N ILE A 44 -6.77 -3.48 15.86
CA ILE A 44 -6.08 -2.40 16.57
C ILE A 44 -6.90 -1.89 17.76
N LYS A 45 -8.23 -1.80 17.63
CA LYS A 45 -9.12 -1.49 18.76
C LYS A 45 -9.05 -2.52 19.88
N SER A 46 -8.96 -3.81 19.54
CA SER A 46 -8.80 -4.88 20.54
C SER A 46 -7.53 -4.74 21.41
N LYS A 47 -6.55 -3.95 20.94
CA LYS A 47 -5.30 -3.63 21.65
C LYS A 47 -5.35 -2.27 22.37
N GLY A 48 -6.55 -1.72 22.59
CA GLY A 48 -6.76 -0.49 23.37
C GLY A 48 -6.49 0.81 22.60
N VAL A 49 -6.40 0.77 21.27
CA VAL A 49 -6.21 1.96 20.43
C VAL A 49 -7.58 2.44 19.94
N ASP A 50 -7.91 3.69 20.25
CA ASP A 50 -9.13 4.32 19.75
C ASP A 50 -9.00 4.67 18.26
N VAL A 51 -9.97 4.25 17.44
CA VAL A 51 -10.03 4.53 16.00
C VAL A 51 -11.44 4.98 15.66
N ASN A 52 -11.59 6.26 15.33
CA ASN A 52 -12.87 6.91 15.05
C ASN A 52 -12.73 8.08 14.06
N GLU A 53 -13.85 8.71 13.70
CA GLU A 53 -13.94 9.74 12.66
C GLU A 53 -13.13 11.02 12.98
N ASN A 54 -12.73 11.22 14.24
CA ASN A 54 -11.93 12.37 14.65
C ASN A 54 -10.42 12.16 14.44
N ASN A 55 -9.96 10.90 14.39
CA ASN A 55 -8.54 10.58 14.31
C ASN A 55 -8.16 9.74 13.08
N PHE A 56 -9.13 9.30 12.28
CA PHE A 56 -8.89 8.53 11.08
C PHE A 56 -9.70 9.04 9.89
N ILE A 57 -9.02 9.23 8.76
CA ILE A 57 -9.60 9.72 7.52
C ILE A 57 -9.17 8.81 6.36
N VAL A 58 -10.10 8.48 5.48
CA VAL A 58 -9.85 7.81 4.20
C VAL A 58 -10.23 8.75 3.06
N SER A 59 -9.37 8.88 2.05
CA SER A 59 -9.71 9.66 0.87
C SER A 59 -10.93 9.10 0.16
N GLU A 60 -11.92 9.94 -0.08
CA GLU A 60 -13.08 9.61 -0.92
C GLU A 60 -12.68 9.14 -2.33
N SER A 61 -11.49 9.54 -2.81
CA SER A 61 -10.99 9.19 -4.14
C SER A 61 -9.97 8.03 -4.14
N ALA A 62 -9.74 7.39 -2.99
CA ALA A 62 -8.95 6.16 -2.93
C ALA A 62 -9.65 5.04 -3.72
N ASN A 63 -8.86 4.23 -4.44
CA ASN A 63 -9.38 3.15 -5.28
C ASN A 63 -9.57 1.90 -4.42
N LEU A 64 -10.62 1.12 -4.67
CA LEU A 64 -10.92 -0.08 -3.91
C LEU A 64 -10.26 -1.31 -4.52
N ILE A 65 -9.67 -2.13 -3.67
CA ILE A 65 -9.33 -3.51 -4.00
C ILE A 65 -10.59 -4.34 -3.78
N LEU A 66 -11.03 -5.04 -4.83
CA LEU A 66 -12.20 -5.91 -4.80
C LEU A 66 -11.75 -7.38 -4.88
N PRO A 67 -12.62 -8.34 -4.51
CA PRO A 67 -12.24 -9.75 -4.46
C PRO A 67 -11.63 -10.29 -5.76
N PHE A 68 -12.14 -9.85 -6.92
CA PHE A 68 -11.58 -10.25 -8.22
C PHE A 68 -10.17 -9.73 -8.48
N HIS A 69 -9.74 -8.61 -7.87
CA HIS A 69 -8.35 -8.14 -7.97
C HIS A 69 -7.39 -9.10 -7.28
N ARG A 70 -7.76 -9.58 -6.08
CA ARG A 70 -6.97 -10.55 -5.32
C ARG A 70 -6.81 -11.85 -6.10
N GLU A 71 -7.92 -12.38 -6.61
CA GLU A 71 -7.88 -13.59 -7.42
C GLU A 71 -7.09 -13.40 -8.72
N MET A 72 -7.18 -12.24 -9.37
CA MET A 72 -6.41 -11.97 -10.60
C MET A 72 -4.90 -11.91 -10.33
N ASP A 73 -4.50 -11.33 -9.20
CA ASP A 73 -3.10 -11.29 -8.75
C ASP A 73 -2.58 -12.72 -8.51
N GLU A 74 -3.35 -13.56 -7.81
CA GLU A 74 -3.03 -14.97 -7.60
C GLU A 74 -2.92 -15.75 -8.92
N ILE A 75 -3.90 -15.60 -9.83
CA ILE A 75 -3.92 -16.28 -11.12
C ILE A 75 -2.69 -15.90 -11.96
N ARG A 76 -2.35 -14.61 -12.03
CA ARG A 76 -1.19 -14.12 -12.79
C ARG A 76 0.11 -14.66 -12.21
N GLU A 77 0.26 -14.63 -10.89
CA GLU A 77 1.45 -15.18 -10.23
C GLU A 77 1.57 -16.69 -10.44
N ASP A 78 0.48 -17.44 -10.34
CA ASP A 78 0.53 -18.90 -10.54
C ASP A 78 0.85 -19.26 -12.00
N ALA A 79 0.35 -18.48 -12.97
CA ALA A 79 0.63 -18.65 -14.39
C ALA A 79 2.07 -18.23 -14.78
N ALA A 80 2.70 -17.32 -14.03
CA ALA A 80 4.00 -16.76 -14.38
C ALA A 80 5.18 -17.76 -14.26
N GLY A 81 4.99 -18.93 -13.65
CA GLY A 81 6.01 -19.99 -13.59
C GLY A 81 7.33 -19.52 -12.97
N LYS A 82 8.41 -19.49 -13.77
CA LYS A 82 9.74 -18.98 -13.35
C LYS A 82 9.85 -17.46 -13.37
N SER A 83 8.93 -16.76 -14.03
CA SER A 83 8.89 -15.30 -14.14
C SER A 83 8.00 -14.64 -13.07
N LYS A 84 7.78 -15.34 -11.95
CA LYS A 84 7.01 -14.82 -10.81
C LYS A 84 7.66 -13.55 -10.27
N ILE A 85 6.85 -12.56 -9.96
CA ILE A 85 7.31 -11.34 -9.29
C ILE A 85 7.49 -11.64 -7.80
N GLY A 86 6.62 -12.48 -7.24
CA GLY A 86 6.52 -12.71 -5.80
C GLY A 86 5.63 -11.67 -5.13
N THR A 87 4.45 -11.41 -5.72
CA THR A 87 3.52 -10.40 -5.21
C THR A 87 3.00 -10.77 -3.82
N THR A 88 2.37 -9.81 -3.15
CA THR A 88 1.73 -10.05 -1.85
C THR A 88 0.41 -10.83 -1.96
N ARG A 89 -0.06 -11.11 -3.19
CA ARG A 89 -1.36 -11.76 -3.49
C ARG A 89 -2.54 -11.01 -2.85
N ARG A 90 -2.46 -9.69 -2.85
CA ARG A 90 -3.46 -8.79 -2.28
C ARG A 90 -4.22 -8.00 -3.32
N GLY A 91 -3.98 -8.23 -4.62
CA GLY A 91 -4.68 -7.51 -5.67
C GLY A 91 -4.16 -6.09 -5.90
N ILE A 92 -2.95 -5.77 -5.43
CA ILE A 92 -2.35 -4.43 -5.55
C ILE A 92 -2.17 -4.05 -7.02
N GLY A 93 -1.52 -4.92 -7.79
CA GLY A 93 -1.27 -4.69 -9.22
C GLY A 93 -2.55 -4.52 -10.03
N PRO A 94 -3.48 -5.50 -10.00
CA PRO A 94 -4.75 -5.38 -10.71
C PRO A 94 -5.57 -4.13 -10.31
N ALA A 95 -5.56 -3.71 -9.04
CA ALA A 95 -6.25 -2.49 -8.62
C ALA A 95 -5.61 -1.21 -9.21
N TYR A 96 -4.28 -1.13 -9.26
CA TYR A 96 -3.60 -0.01 -9.93
C TYR A 96 -3.79 -0.04 -11.45
N GLU A 97 -3.85 -1.22 -12.06
CA GLU A 97 -4.19 -1.36 -13.49
C GLU A 97 -5.60 -0.81 -13.77
N ASP A 98 -6.57 -1.12 -12.94
CA ASP A 98 -7.93 -0.58 -13.08
C ASP A 98 -8.00 0.93 -12.84
N LYS A 99 -7.14 1.48 -11.97
CA LYS A 99 -7.03 2.93 -11.76
C LYS A 99 -6.59 3.61 -13.04
N VAL A 100 -5.49 3.14 -13.64
CA VAL A 100 -4.94 3.72 -14.88
C VAL A 100 -5.84 3.40 -16.09
N GLY A 101 -6.50 2.24 -16.07
CA GLY A 101 -7.54 1.83 -17.01
C GLY A 101 -8.87 2.58 -16.86
N ARG A 102 -8.97 3.50 -15.88
CA ARG A 102 -10.15 4.34 -15.60
C ARG A 102 -11.44 3.56 -15.32
N ARG A 103 -11.31 2.35 -14.76
CA ARG A 103 -12.43 1.45 -14.44
C ARG A 103 -12.55 1.09 -12.95
N SER A 104 -11.64 1.59 -12.11
CA SER A 104 -11.69 1.40 -10.66
C SER A 104 -13.01 1.87 -10.05
N ILE A 105 -13.44 1.14 -9.04
CA ILE A 105 -14.41 1.62 -8.04
C ILE A 105 -13.63 2.35 -6.96
N ARG A 106 -14.09 3.53 -6.56
CA ARG A 106 -13.49 4.37 -5.52
C ARG A 106 -14.38 4.44 -4.28
N VAL A 107 -13.82 4.88 -3.15
CA VAL A 107 -14.57 5.02 -1.88
C VAL A 107 -15.84 5.87 -2.06
N MET A 108 -15.76 6.98 -2.80
CA MET A 108 -16.91 7.86 -3.06
C MET A 108 -18.03 7.17 -3.85
N ASP A 109 -17.72 6.15 -4.66
CA ASP A 109 -18.73 5.43 -5.43
C ASP A 109 -19.67 4.63 -4.52
N LEU A 110 -19.23 4.30 -3.29
CA LEU A 110 -20.07 3.63 -2.28
C LEU A 110 -21.21 4.52 -1.75
N ARG A 111 -21.17 5.85 -1.95
CA ARG A 111 -22.22 6.78 -1.47
C ARG A 111 -23.50 6.70 -2.29
N SER A 112 -23.43 6.25 -3.53
CA SER A 112 -24.56 6.25 -4.47
C SER A 112 -24.73 4.87 -5.05
N GLU A 113 -25.85 4.23 -4.73
CA GLU A 113 -26.16 2.89 -5.23
C GLU A 113 -26.21 2.83 -6.75
N SER A 114 -26.79 3.85 -7.40
CA SER A 114 -26.88 3.91 -8.87
C SER A 114 -25.51 4.08 -9.52
N ASN A 115 -24.67 4.98 -9.00
CA ASN A 115 -23.30 5.13 -9.50
C ASN A 115 -22.47 3.86 -9.27
N LEU A 116 -22.59 3.22 -8.10
CA LEU A 116 -21.93 1.95 -7.83
C LEU A 116 -22.36 0.86 -8.82
N ASP A 117 -23.66 0.79 -9.16
CA ASP A 117 -24.18 -0.16 -10.13
C ASP A 117 -23.54 -0.01 -11.51
N HIS A 118 -23.48 1.23 -12.03
CA HIS A 118 -22.83 1.54 -13.31
C HIS A 118 -21.32 1.27 -13.30
N ARG A 119 -20.64 1.58 -12.19
CA ARG A 119 -19.20 1.29 -12.03
C ARG A 119 -18.93 -0.21 -12.02
N LEU A 120 -19.75 -0.97 -11.30
CA LEU A 120 -19.67 -2.43 -11.24
C LEU A 120 -19.91 -3.07 -12.61
N GLU A 121 -20.87 -2.57 -13.39
CA GLU A 121 -21.13 -3.05 -14.74
C GLU A 121 -19.88 -2.92 -15.64
N ASN A 122 -19.25 -1.75 -15.66
CA ASN A 122 -18.06 -1.49 -16.48
C ASN A 122 -16.86 -2.34 -16.04
N VAL A 123 -16.54 -2.37 -14.74
CA VAL A 123 -15.38 -3.13 -14.24
C VAL A 123 -15.58 -4.64 -14.43
N LEU A 124 -16.78 -5.16 -14.20
CA LEU A 124 -17.07 -6.58 -14.36
C LEU A 124 -17.16 -6.99 -15.82
N LEU A 125 -17.52 -6.11 -16.76
CA LEU A 125 -17.43 -6.40 -18.19
C LEU A 125 -16.00 -6.81 -18.56
N HIS A 126 -15.01 -6.06 -18.08
CA HIS A 126 -13.59 -6.35 -18.31
C HIS A 126 -13.13 -7.62 -17.59
N HIS A 127 -13.29 -7.68 -16.26
CA HIS A 127 -12.75 -8.80 -15.47
C HIS A 127 -13.48 -10.12 -15.75
N ASN A 128 -14.80 -10.12 -15.97
CA ASN A 128 -15.51 -11.36 -16.29
C ASN A 128 -15.16 -11.88 -17.69
N ALA A 129 -14.81 -11.03 -18.66
CA ALA A 129 -14.32 -11.49 -19.96
C ALA A 129 -13.00 -12.27 -19.81
N ILE A 130 -12.04 -11.71 -19.07
CA ILE A 130 -10.76 -12.38 -18.78
C ILE A 130 -11.01 -13.69 -18.03
N ARG A 131 -11.83 -13.67 -16.98
CA ARG A 131 -12.13 -14.85 -16.17
C ARG A 131 -12.79 -15.97 -16.98
N LYS A 132 -13.71 -15.65 -17.90
CA LYS A 132 -14.29 -16.62 -18.84
C LYS A 132 -13.20 -17.25 -19.70
N GLY A 133 -12.30 -16.45 -20.28
CA GLY A 133 -11.18 -16.95 -21.08
C GLY A 133 -10.23 -17.87 -20.30
N LEU A 134 -10.12 -17.67 -18.98
CA LEU A 134 -9.30 -18.49 -18.07
C LEU A 134 -10.07 -19.66 -17.43
N GLY A 135 -11.33 -19.92 -17.83
CA GLY A 135 -12.15 -20.98 -17.24
C GLY A 135 -12.49 -20.77 -15.76
N LYS A 136 -12.44 -19.53 -15.26
CA LYS A 136 -12.74 -19.18 -13.87
C LYS A 136 -14.19 -18.72 -13.71
N LYS A 137 -14.76 -18.95 -12.52
CA LYS A 137 -16.12 -18.51 -12.18
C LYS A 137 -16.22 -16.98 -12.30
N ILE A 138 -17.25 -16.49 -12.98
CA ILE A 138 -17.51 -15.05 -13.10
C ILE A 138 -18.12 -14.48 -11.81
N TYR A 139 -17.88 -13.20 -11.57
CA TYR A 139 -18.51 -12.44 -10.50
C TYR A 139 -19.90 -11.96 -10.95
N LYS A 140 -20.91 -12.18 -10.10
CA LYS A 140 -22.27 -11.67 -10.30
C LYS A 140 -22.39 -10.26 -9.74
N LYS A 141 -22.80 -9.30 -10.57
CA LYS A 141 -22.92 -7.87 -10.21
C LYS A 141 -23.71 -7.65 -8.92
N ASP A 142 -24.92 -8.19 -8.86
CA ASP A 142 -25.85 -7.94 -7.74
C ASP A 142 -25.33 -8.49 -6.41
N GLN A 143 -24.59 -9.61 -6.44
CA GLN A 143 -23.98 -10.20 -5.25
C GLN A 143 -22.87 -9.29 -4.70
N LEU A 144 -21.93 -8.89 -5.58
CA LEU A 144 -20.83 -8.00 -5.18
C LEU A 144 -21.33 -6.62 -4.75
N LYS A 145 -22.36 -6.08 -5.43
CA LYS A 145 -23.02 -4.83 -5.05
C LYS A 145 -23.59 -4.93 -3.63
N LYS A 146 -24.32 -6.00 -3.32
CA LYS A 146 -24.89 -6.23 -1.98
C LYS A 146 -23.81 -6.29 -0.90
N GLU A 147 -22.69 -6.95 -1.17
CA GLU A 147 -21.55 -7.03 -0.24
C GLU A 147 -20.91 -5.67 0.00
N LEU A 148 -20.71 -4.87 -1.05
CA LEU A 148 -20.16 -3.53 -0.96
C LEU A 148 -21.09 -2.57 -0.21
N LEU A 149 -22.39 -2.60 -0.47
CA LEU A 149 -23.37 -1.79 0.25
C LEU A 149 -23.44 -2.14 1.73
N LYS A 150 -23.24 -3.42 2.09
CA LYS A 150 -23.20 -3.85 3.50
C LYS A 150 -22.06 -3.19 4.29
N ILE A 151 -20.88 -3.02 3.68
CA ILE A 151 -19.72 -2.41 4.34
C ILE A 151 -19.62 -0.89 4.14
N ALA A 152 -20.39 -0.33 3.20
CA ALA A 152 -20.31 1.08 2.83
C ALA A 152 -20.44 2.03 4.03
N PRO A 153 -21.40 1.89 4.95
CA PRO A 153 -21.51 2.80 6.11
C PRO A 153 -20.25 2.83 6.97
N GLU A 154 -19.63 1.67 7.19
CA GLU A 154 -18.43 1.53 8.04
C GLU A 154 -17.19 2.19 7.45
N ILE A 155 -17.09 2.23 6.11
CA ILE A 155 -16.01 2.92 5.41
C ILE A 155 -16.32 4.40 5.23
N LEU A 156 -17.55 4.73 4.84
CA LEU A 156 -17.95 6.09 4.47
C LEU A 156 -17.92 7.07 5.64
N LYS A 157 -18.07 6.59 6.88
CA LYS A 157 -17.91 7.44 8.08
C LYS A 157 -16.51 8.06 8.19
N PHE A 158 -15.47 7.38 7.68
CA PHE A 158 -14.10 7.91 7.62
C PHE A 158 -13.81 8.68 6.32
N SER A 159 -14.71 8.64 5.34
CA SER A 159 -14.47 9.21 4.00
C SER A 159 -14.55 10.73 4.01
N GLN A 160 -13.45 11.39 3.65
CA GLN A 160 -13.39 12.85 3.51
C GLN A 160 -12.54 13.27 2.29
N PRO A 161 -12.72 14.50 1.77
CA PRO A 161 -11.86 15.07 0.73
C PRO A 161 -10.46 15.37 1.30
N VAL A 162 -9.53 14.42 1.14
CA VAL A 162 -8.19 14.50 1.77
C VAL A 162 -7.38 15.72 1.32
N TRP A 163 -7.45 16.11 0.04
CA TRP A 163 -6.74 17.30 -0.45
C TRP A 163 -7.14 18.56 0.33
N LEU A 164 -8.45 18.69 0.62
CA LEU A 164 -9.00 19.81 1.38
C LEU A 164 -8.58 19.73 2.85
N LYS A 165 -8.64 18.54 3.46
CA LYS A 165 -8.20 18.36 4.86
C LYS A 165 -6.73 18.66 5.06
N ILE A 166 -5.87 18.24 4.14
CA ILE A 166 -4.45 18.57 4.22
C ILE A 166 -4.24 20.08 4.08
N ASP A 167 -4.92 20.76 3.16
CA ASP A 167 -4.85 22.22 3.03
C ASP A 167 -5.31 22.94 4.31
N GLU A 168 -6.42 22.51 4.92
CA GLU A 168 -6.89 23.02 6.21
C GLU A 168 -5.83 22.84 7.32
N PHE A 169 -5.17 21.68 7.39
CA PHE A 169 -4.12 21.42 8.38
C PHE A 169 -2.89 22.29 8.14
N LYS A 170 -2.49 22.51 6.88
CA LYS A 170 -1.38 23.41 6.52
C LYS A 170 -1.69 24.84 6.92
N LYS A 171 -2.88 25.36 6.61
CA LYS A 171 -3.33 26.70 7.01
C LYS A 171 -3.32 26.90 8.52
N LYS A 172 -3.57 25.83 9.29
CA LYS A 172 -3.48 25.80 10.76
C LYS A 172 -2.06 25.59 11.30
N GLY A 173 -1.02 25.58 10.45
CA GLY A 173 0.37 25.36 10.85
C GLY A 173 0.64 23.98 11.44
N LYS A 174 -0.19 22.97 11.13
CA LYS A 174 0.02 21.60 11.64
C LYS A 174 1.21 20.95 10.95
N LYS A 175 1.99 20.19 11.71
CA LYS A 175 3.03 19.31 11.16
C LYS A 175 2.39 18.07 10.55
N ILE A 176 2.68 17.81 9.28
CA ILE A 176 2.19 16.66 8.53
C ILE A 176 3.39 15.76 8.22
N LEU A 177 3.24 14.47 8.51
CA LEU A 177 4.23 13.44 8.17
C LEU A 177 3.61 12.51 7.13
N PHE A 178 4.31 12.35 6.01
CA PHE A 178 3.94 11.36 4.99
C PHE A 178 4.72 10.07 5.27
N GLU A 179 4.00 8.97 5.44
CA GLU A 179 4.56 7.64 5.61
C GLU A 179 4.64 6.94 4.25
N GLY A 180 5.86 6.63 3.81
CA GLY A 180 6.10 5.95 2.55
C GLY A 180 5.96 4.43 2.64
N ALA A 181 5.45 3.83 1.57
CA ALA A 181 5.55 2.40 1.31
C ALA A 181 5.65 2.19 -0.22
N GLN A 182 6.40 1.22 -0.74
CA GLN A 182 7.42 0.39 -0.11
C GLN A 182 8.78 1.12 -0.10
N GLY A 183 9.88 0.46 -0.47
CA GLY A 183 11.19 1.10 -0.67
C GLY A 183 11.40 1.52 -2.12
N ILE A 184 12.27 2.51 -2.34
CA ILE A 184 12.46 3.18 -3.65
C ILE A 184 12.86 2.23 -4.78
N LEU A 185 13.59 1.14 -4.49
CA LEU A 185 13.95 0.15 -5.51
C LEU A 185 12.81 -0.79 -5.93
N LEU A 186 11.65 -0.65 -5.29
CA LEU A 186 10.40 -1.28 -5.71
C LEU A 186 9.47 -0.29 -6.42
N ASP A 187 9.92 0.95 -6.69
CA ASP A 187 9.17 1.91 -7.50
C ASP A 187 8.87 1.35 -8.89
N VAL A 188 7.67 1.59 -9.40
CA VAL A 188 7.25 1.09 -10.72
C VAL A 188 8.08 1.66 -11.87
N ASP A 189 8.58 2.90 -11.75
CA ASP A 189 9.37 3.59 -12.76
C ASP A 189 10.87 3.51 -12.48
N HIS A 190 11.26 3.61 -11.21
CA HIS A 190 12.66 3.77 -10.81
C HIS A 190 13.28 2.55 -10.13
N GLY A 191 12.49 1.49 -9.93
CA GLY A 191 12.92 0.25 -9.31
C GLY A 191 13.49 -0.77 -10.28
N THR A 192 13.71 -1.99 -9.79
CA THR A 192 14.22 -3.12 -10.58
C THR A 192 13.12 -3.77 -11.43
N TYR A 193 12.54 -3.04 -12.36
CA TYR A 193 11.44 -3.53 -13.22
C TYR A 193 11.84 -4.83 -13.96
N PRO A 194 10.96 -5.84 -14.05
CA PRO A 194 9.56 -5.87 -13.60
C PRO A 194 9.35 -6.28 -12.13
N PHE A 195 10.41 -6.51 -11.37
CA PHE A 195 10.35 -6.96 -9.98
C PHE A 195 10.15 -5.80 -9.00
N VAL A 196 9.01 -5.13 -9.15
CA VAL A 196 8.64 -3.88 -8.47
C VAL A 196 7.19 -3.95 -7.99
N THR A 197 6.76 -2.97 -7.20
CA THR A 197 5.33 -2.74 -6.95
C THR A 197 4.70 -1.98 -8.12
N SER A 198 3.38 -1.85 -8.12
CA SER A 198 2.63 -1.14 -9.17
C SER A 198 2.34 0.33 -8.83
N SER A 199 3.10 0.89 -7.89
CA SER A 199 2.97 2.29 -7.47
C SER A 199 4.33 2.98 -7.41
N ASN A 200 4.33 4.31 -7.45
CA ASN A 200 5.50 5.08 -7.09
C ASN A 200 5.73 5.04 -5.58
N THR A 201 6.98 4.86 -5.19
CA THR A 201 7.47 4.81 -3.81
C THR A 201 8.44 5.95 -3.50
N VAL A 202 8.85 6.73 -4.52
CA VAL A 202 9.63 7.97 -4.36
C VAL A 202 8.84 9.05 -3.61
N ALA A 203 9.53 10.00 -2.97
CA ALA A 203 8.91 11.02 -2.13
C ALA A 203 7.89 11.92 -2.87
N ALA A 204 8.07 12.13 -4.18
CA ALA A 204 7.10 12.88 -5.00
C ALA A 204 5.69 12.26 -5.00
N SER A 205 5.57 10.96 -4.72
CA SER A 205 4.28 10.28 -4.57
C SER A 205 3.43 10.83 -3.41
N ALA A 206 4.03 11.49 -2.41
CA ALA A 206 3.27 12.16 -1.36
C ALA A 206 2.39 13.28 -1.92
N ALA A 207 2.86 13.99 -2.94
CA ALA A 207 2.10 15.06 -3.60
C ALA A 207 0.89 14.47 -4.35
N THR A 208 1.17 13.57 -5.30
CA THR A 208 0.14 12.97 -6.16
C THR A 208 -0.82 12.05 -5.39
N GLY A 209 -0.32 11.41 -4.34
CA GLY A 209 -1.06 10.47 -3.50
C GLY A 209 -1.91 11.10 -2.40
N THR A 210 -1.82 12.42 -2.18
CA THR A 210 -2.65 13.12 -1.18
C THR A 210 -3.30 14.41 -1.67
N GLY A 211 -2.98 14.87 -2.88
CA GLY A 211 -3.46 16.16 -3.40
C GLY A 211 -2.69 17.36 -2.84
N CYS A 212 -1.45 17.15 -2.38
CA CYS A 212 -0.57 18.24 -1.97
C CYS A 212 0.21 18.81 -3.14
N GLY A 213 0.40 20.13 -3.16
CA GLY A 213 1.36 20.76 -4.06
C GLY A 213 2.78 20.26 -3.78
N PRO A 214 3.59 19.92 -4.81
CA PRO A 214 4.93 19.38 -4.62
C PRO A 214 5.87 20.37 -3.89
N ASN A 215 5.66 21.67 -4.07
CA ASN A 215 6.37 22.74 -3.36
C ASN A 215 6.10 22.81 -1.84
N THR A 216 5.19 21.98 -1.33
CA THR A 216 4.84 21.93 0.10
C THR A 216 5.45 20.75 0.84
N ILE A 217 6.27 19.95 0.17
CA ILE A 217 7.05 18.87 0.77
C ILE A 217 8.43 19.45 1.09
N ASN A 218 8.73 19.65 2.38
CA ASN A 218 9.90 20.43 2.81
C ASN A 218 11.14 19.60 3.13
N TYR A 219 10.97 18.36 3.62
CA TYR A 219 12.07 17.52 4.07
C TYR A 219 11.77 16.05 3.80
N VAL A 220 12.69 15.36 3.14
CA VAL A 220 12.60 13.94 2.82
C VAL A 220 13.66 13.17 3.61
N LEU A 221 13.20 12.36 4.56
CA LEU A 221 14.04 11.45 5.34
C LEU A 221 14.11 10.07 4.69
N GLY A 222 15.29 9.66 4.26
CA GLY A 222 15.56 8.31 3.75
C GLY A 222 15.83 7.31 4.86
N ILE A 223 14.99 6.28 5.00
CA ILE A 223 15.23 5.20 5.96
C ILE A 223 16.09 4.12 5.30
N THR A 224 17.31 3.95 5.80
CA THR A 224 18.31 3.06 5.20
C THR A 224 18.81 2.06 6.23
N LYS A 225 18.85 0.78 5.88
CA LYS A 225 19.47 -0.25 6.74
C LYS A 225 20.97 -0.30 6.51
N THR A 226 21.74 -0.72 7.51
CA THR A 226 23.20 -0.96 7.40
C THR A 226 23.57 -2.14 6.50
N TYR A 227 22.58 -2.93 6.07
CA TYR A 227 22.69 -4.01 5.10
C TYR A 227 21.43 -4.06 4.24
N THR A 228 21.48 -4.71 3.09
CA THR A 228 20.36 -4.75 2.14
C THR A 228 19.52 -6.00 2.34
N THR A 229 18.21 -5.87 2.10
CA THR A 229 17.28 -7.00 2.17
C THR A 229 16.25 -6.93 1.06
N ARG A 230 15.92 -8.07 0.45
CA ARG A 230 14.89 -8.17 -0.59
C ARG A 230 13.84 -9.22 -0.23
N VAL A 231 12.57 -8.86 -0.43
CA VAL A 231 11.43 -9.80 -0.39
C VAL A 231 11.04 -10.08 -1.84
N GLY A 232 10.82 -11.35 -2.17
CA GLY A 232 10.45 -11.74 -3.54
C GLY A 232 11.64 -11.92 -4.47
N GLU A 233 11.32 -12.08 -5.74
CA GLU A 233 12.30 -12.34 -6.79
C GLU A 233 12.93 -11.04 -7.30
N GLY A 234 13.90 -11.17 -8.20
CA GLY A 234 14.54 -10.06 -8.91
C GLY A 234 16.02 -9.87 -8.56
N PRO A 235 16.71 -8.97 -9.27
CA PRO A 235 18.15 -8.80 -9.15
C PRO A 235 18.53 -8.28 -7.76
N PHE A 236 19.62 -8.82 -7.23
CA PHE A 236 20.17 -8.41 -5.95
C PHE A 236 21.71 -8.51 -5.99
N PRO A 237 22.40 -7.48 -6.50
CA PRO A 237 23.84 -7.55 -6.79
C PRO A 237 24.72 -7.85 -5.57
N THR A 238 24.33 -7.39 -4.38
CA THR A 238 25.07 -7.57 -3.13
C THR A 238 24.55 -8.73 -2.29
N GLU A 239 23.72 -9.62 -2.84
CA GLU A 239 23.17 -10.77 -2.11
C GLU A 239 24.27 -11.69 -1.59
N LEU A 240 24.09 -12.15 -0.36
CA LEU A 240 24.93 -13.13 0.30
C LEU A 240 24.19 -14.47 0.38
N THR A 241 24.84 -15.51 -0.13
CA THR A 241 24.37 -16.90 -0.09
C THR A 241 25.22 -17.78 0.82
N ASP A 242 26.09 -17.16 1.61
CA ASP A 242 26.99 -17.76 2.58
C ASP A 242 26.48 -17.59 4.03
N ASP A 243 27.28 -18.06 5.00
CA ASP A 243 26.98 -17.99 6.42
C ASP A 243 26.79 -16.55 6.93
N ILE A 244 27.45 -15.56 6.31
CA ILE A 244 27.27 -14.14 6.67
C ILE A 244 25.87 -13.68 6.32
N GLY A 245 25.37 -14.03 5.13
CA GLY A 245 23.99 -13.77 4.73
C GLY A 245 22.97 -14.37 5.69
N GLU A 246 23.23 -15.58 6.19
CA GLU A 246 22.38 -16.25 7.17
C GLU A 246 22.39 -15.55 8.53
N ILE A 247 23.57 -15.16 9.02
CA ILE A 247 23.74 -14.41 10.27
C ILE A 247 22.97 -13.09 10.22
N LEU A 248 23.08 -12.35 9.11
CA LEU A 248 22.32 -11.11 8.91
C LEU A 248 20.81 -11.36 8.96
N GLY A 249 20.33 -12.40 8.29
CA GLY A 249 18.91 -12.76 8.28
C GLY A 249 18.37 -13.10 9.67
N LEU A 250 19.11 -13.89 10.45
CA LEU A 250 18.73 -14.29 11.80
C LEU A 250 18.77 -13.12 12.80
N ARG A 251 19.91 -12.40 12.88
CA ARG A 251 20.07 -11.25 13.80
C ARG A 251 19.11 -10.12 13.48
N GLY A 252 18.94 -9.84 12.20
CA GLY A 252 18.01 -8.83 11.71
C GLY A 252 16.54 -9.20 11.85
N LYS A 253 16.21 -10.46 12.21
CA LYS A 253 14.86 -11.02 12.20
C LYS A 253 14.17 -10.77 10.85
N GLU A 254 14.88 -11.03 9.75
CA GLU A 254 14.44 -10.74 8.39
C GLU A 254 13.48 -11.80 7.85
N PHE A 255 12.33 -11.90 8.50
CA PHE A 255 11.23 -12.78 8.15
C PHE A 255 9.95 -11.94 7.98
N GLY A 256 9.10 -12.32 7.01
CA GLY A 256 7.82 -11.67 6.81
C GLY A 256 6.95 -11.72 8.07
N THR A 257 6.42 -10.58 8.53
CA THR A 257 5.62 -10.52 9.77
C THR A 257 4.25 -11.22 9.67
N VAL A 258 3.79 -11.44 8.44
CA VAL A 258 2.53 -12.11 8.11
C VAL A 258 2.77 -13.47 7.45
N THR A 259 3.71 -13.52 6.49
CA THR A 259 3.95 -14.73 5.67
C THR A 259 5.09 -15.61 6.17
N SER A 260 5.87 -15.15 7.16
CA SER A 260 7.09 -15.80 7.65
C SER A 260 8.16 -16.08 6.56
N ARG A 261 8.00 -15.53 5.35
CA ARG A 261 8.96 -15.71 4.24
C ARG A 261 10.32 -15.13 4.61
N LYS A 262 11.39 -15.94 4.51
CA LYS A 262 12.79 -15.50 4.67
C LYS A 262 13.09 -14.43 3.62
N ARG A 263 13.68 -13.31 4.04
CA ARG A 263 14.18 -12.29 3.11
C ARG A 263 15.59 -12.65 2.68
N ARG A 264 15.91 -12.36 1.43
CA ARG A 264 17.28 -12.40 0.92
C ARG A 264 18.05 -11.26 1.59
N CYS A 265 19.29 -11.50 1.99
CA CYS A 265 20.13 -10.53 2.69
C CYS A 265 21.43 -10.31 1.93
N GLY A 266 21.99 -9.11 2.03
CA GLY A 266 23.19 -8.74 1.29
C GLY A 266 23.92 -7.56 1.91
N TRP A 267 25.12 -7.26 1.42
CA TRP A 267 25.89 -6.10 1.88
C TRP A 267 25.18 -4.79 1.57
N PHE A 268 25.53 -3.75 2.33
CA PHE A 268 25.14 -2.39 2.02
C PHE A 268 25.54 -2.01 0.59
N ASP A 269 24.59 -1.52 -0.20
CA ASP A 269 24.84 -1.09 -1.57
C ASP A 269 24.87 0.44 -1.65
N GLY A 270 26.07 1.01 -1.56
CA GLY A 270 26.27 2.46 -1.65
C GLY A 270 25.96 3.04 -3.03
N VAL A 271 26.00 2.23 -4.09
CA VAL A 271 25.63 2.68 -5.45
C VAL A 271 24.12 2.90 -5.53
N LEU A 272 23.34 1.93 -5.07
CA LEU A 272 21.88 2.01 -5.01
C LEU A 272 21.42 3.14 -4.09
N VAL A 273 22.05 3.31 -2.93
CA VAL A 273 21.72 4.41 -2.00
C VAL A 273 22.01 5.77 -2.65
N ARG A 274 23.16 5.95 -3.31
CA ARG A 274 23.49 7.21 -4.00
C ARG A 274 22.48 7.55 -5.10
N GLN A 275 22.04 6.56 -5.89
CA GLN A 275 21.00 6.75 -6.90
C GLN A 275 19.67 7.15 -6.25
N THR A 276 19.28 6.43 -5.20
CA THR A 276 18.04 6.64 -4.44
C THR A 276 17.94 8.05 -3.85
N ILE A 277 19.04 8.58 -3.31
CA ILE A 277 19.13 9.96 -2.80
C ILE A 277 18.75 10.97 -3.87
N LYS A 278 19.30 10.81 -5.08
CA LYS A 278 19.05 11.76 -6.19
C LYS A 278 17.61 11.68 -6.70
N ILE A 279 17.11 10.47 -6.94
CA ILE A 279 15.78 10.26 -7.54
C ILE A 279 14.67 10.73 -6.61
N SER A 280 14.81 10.48 -5.31
CA SER A 280 13.76 10.79 -4.34
C SER A 280 13.96 12.14 -3.61
N GLY A 281 15.01 12.89 -3.95
CA GLY A 281 15.31 14.18 -3.31
C GLY A 281 15.52 14.07 -1.81
N ILE A 282 16.33 13.10 -1.36
CA ILE A 282 16.55 12.82 0.07
C ILE A 282 17.45 13.89 0.69
N ASP A 283 16.97 14.54 1.74
CA ASP A 283 17.69 15.58 2.50
C ASP A 283 18.54 15.00 3.64
N GLY A 284 18.14 13.85 4.18
CA GLY A 284 18.89 13.17 5.24
C GLY A 284 18.58 11.68 5.33
N ILE A 285 19.49 10.93 5.94
CA ILE A 285 19.36 9.49 6.11
C ILE A 285 19.26 9.14 7.58
N ALA A 286 18.27 8.31 7.93
CA ALA A 286 18.26 7.56 9.17
C ALA A 286 18.84 6.16 8.91
N LEU A 287 20.05 5.91 9.39
CA LEU A 287 20.65 4.57 9.37
C LEU A 287 20.06 3.72 10.50
N THR A 288 19.65 2.50 10.16
CA THR A 288 18.94 1.59 11.07
C THR A 288 19.54 0.19 11.03
N LYS A 289 19.34 -0.53 12.15
CA LYS A 289 19.84 -1.87 12.46
C LYS A 289 21.36 -1.96 12.55
#